data_AF-A0A160N3Y3-F1
#
_entry.id   AF-A0A160N3Y3-F1
#
_cell.length_a   1.000
_cell.length_b   1.000
_cell.length_c   1.000
_cell.angle_alpha   90.00
_cell.angle_beta   90.00
_cell.angle_gamma   90.00
#
_symmetry.space_group_name_H-M   'P 1'
#
loop_
_entity.id
_entity.type
_entity.pdbx_description
1 polymer ?
#
loop_
_entity_poly.entity_id
_entity_poly.type
_entity_poly.pdbx_seq_one_letter_code
_entity_poly.pdbx_strand_id
1 'polypeptide(L)' 'MNERDPSERARAMRVGLGLTFGSGIGVALGAGLGAAFGHVALGVALGVALGSALGLIFAAMSSASRDKPSDN' A
#
# COMPACT_ATOMS: atom_id res chain seq x y z
N MET A 1 -6.45 -31.36 -0.70
CA MET A 1 -5.71 -30.48 -1.63
C MET A 1 -6.26 -29.08 -1.42
N ASN A 2 -5.45 -28.13 -0.95
CA ASN A 2 -5.94 -26.79 -0.57
C ASN A 2 -6.21 -25.97 -1.83
N GLU A 3 -7.45 -25.97 -2.30
CA GLU A 3 -7.94 -25.15 -3.41
C GLU A 3 -7.97 -23.70 -2.95
N ARG A 4 -6.80 -23.03 -2.96
CA ARG A 4 -6.72 -21.59 -2.76
C ARG A 4 -7.50 -20.94 -3.89
N ASP A 5 -8.69 -20.48 -3.55
CA ASP A 5 -9.65 -19.83 -4.43
C ASP A 5 -8.92 -18.85 -5.37
N PRO A 6 -9.11 -18.92 -6.71
CA PRO A 6 -8.41 -18.04 -7.65
C PRO A 6 -8.70 -16.55 -7.37
N SER A 7 -9.84 -16.27 -6.72
CA SER A 7 -10.24 -14.96 -6.21
C SER A 7 -9.31 -14.44 -5.10
N GLU A 8 -8.81 -15.32 -4.24
CA GLU A 8 -7.91 -15.04 -3.11
C GLU A 8 -6.50 -14.70 -3.62
N ARG A 9 -6.02 -15.41 -4.65
CA ARG A 9 -4.76 -15.08 -5.34
C ARG A 9 -4.81 -13.69 -5.98
N ALA A 10 -5.90 -13.37 -6.68
CA ALA A 10 -6.09 -12.05 -7.29
C ALA A 10 -6.27 -10.92 -6.26
N ARG A 11 -6.66 -11.25 -5.03
CA ARG A 11 -6.74 -10.30 -3.91
C ARG A 11 -5.35 -10.10 -3.29
N ALA A 12 -4.63 -11.18 -3.03
CA ALA A 12 -3.25 -11.15 -2.56
C ALA A 12 -2.34 -10.37 -3.51
N MET A 13 -2.52 -10.54 -4.83
CA MET A 13 -1.74 -9.83 -5.83
C MET A 13 -2.05 -8.32 -5.85
N ARG A 14 -3.33 -7.93 -5.69
CA ARG A 14 -3.74 -6.52 -5.60
C ARG A 14 -3.19 -5.85 -4.34
N VAL A 15 -3.30 -6.53 -3.20
CA VAL A 15 -2.78 -6.05 -1.93
C VAL A 15 -1.26 -5.95 -1.98
N GLY A 16 -0.59 -6.96 -2.54
CA GLY A 16 0.86 -6.95 -2.75
C GLY A 16 1.32 -5.83 -3.68
N LEU A 17 0.58 -5.56 -4.77
CA LEU A 17 0.85 -4.42 -5.65
C LEU A 17 0.66 -3.09 -4.92
N GLY A 18 -0.46 -2.91 -4.20
CA GLY A 18 -0.74 -1.70 -3.45
C GLY A 18 0.30 -1.40 -2.37
N LEU A 19 0.74 -2.43 -1.64
CA LEU A 19 1.82 -2.32 -0.65
C LEU A 19 3.17 -2.01 -1.29
N THR A 20 3.51 -2.68 -2.39
CA THR A 20 4.77 -2.44 -3.12
C THR A 20 4.83 -1.02 -3.69
N PHE A 21 3.73 -0.57 -4.30
CA PHE A 21 3.63 0.77 -4.86
C PHE A 21 3.62 1.86 -3.78
N GLY A 22 2.83 1.66 -2.71
CA GLY A 22 2.77 2.58 -1.57
C GLY A 22 4.12 2.69 -0.85
N SER A 23 4.79 1.56 -0.62
CA SER A 23 6.12 1.54 0.00
C SER A 23 7.18 2.17 -0.90
N GLY A 24 7.20 1.86 -2.19
CA GLY A 24 8.15 2.44 -3.15
C GLY A 24 8.01 3.97 -3.26
N ILE A 25 6.78 4.47 -3.41
CA ILE A 25 6.51 5.90 -3.45
C ILE A 25 6.82 6.57 -2.11
N GLY A 26 6.43 5.96 -0.99
CA GLY A 26 6.70 6.48 0.34
C GLY A 26 8.19 6.61 0.66
N VAL A 27 8.98 5.59 0.33
CA VAL A 27 10.44 5.62 0.52
C VAL A 27 11.09 6.65 -0.39
N ALA A 28 10.71 6.72 -1.68
CA ALA A 28 11.24 7.71 -2.61
C ALA A 28 10.93 9.15 -2.17
N LEU A 29 9.68 9.42 -1.77
CA LEU A 29 9.28 10.73 -1.23
C LEU A 29 9.98 11.05 0.08
N GLY A 30 10.06 10.11 1.01
CA GLY A 30 10.73 10.33 2.29
C GLY A 30 12.22 10.59 2.16
N ALA A 31 12.90 9.83 1.30
CA ALA A 31 14.31 10.05 0.99
C ALA A 31 14.53 11.41 0.32
N GLY A 32 13.68 11.77 -0.65
CA GLY A 32 13.72 13.08 -1.32
C GLY A 32 13.47 14.25 -0.38
N LEU A 33 12.43 14.18 0.45
CA LEU A 33 12.13 15.20 1.46
C LEU A 33 13.22 15.30 2.52
N GLY A 34 13.76 14.17 2.98
CA GLY A 34 14.83 14.13 3.97
C GLY A 34 16.13 14.73 3.46
N ALA A 35 16.48 14.48 2.20
CA ALA A 35 17.60 15.10 1.53
C ALA A 35 17.38 16.60 1.31
N ALA A 36 16.17 17.02 0.91
CA ALA A 36 15.84 18.42 0.66
C ALA A 36 15.83 19.29 1.92
N PHE A 37 15.35 18.76 3.05
CA PHE A 37 15.33 19.47 4.33
C PHE A 37 16.66 19.41 5.11
N GLY A 38 17.63 18.62 4.64
CA GLY A 38 18.87 18.36 5.40
C GLY A 38 18.62 17.62 6.72
N HIS A 39 17.42 17.04 6.90
CA HIS A 39 17.00 16.28 8.06
C HIS A 39 16.44 14.93 7.60
N VAL A 40 17.37 14.04 7.27
CA VAL A 40 17.08 12.69 6.76
C VAL A 40 16.18 11.90 7.71
N ALA A 41 16.31 12.09 9.02
CA ALA A 41 15.47 11.44 10.02
C ALA A 41 13.98 11.79 9.87
N LEU A 42 13.65 13.07 9.65
CA LEU A 42 12.26 13.50 9.43
C LEU A 42 11.73 13.04 8.08
N GLY A 43 12.56 13.10 7.04
CA GLY A 43 12.18 12.60 5.72
C GLY A 43 11.87 11.11 5.72
N VAL A 44 12.72 10.28 6.35
CA VAL A 44 12.48 8.83 6.46
C VAL A 44 11.23 8.54 7.29
N ALA A 45 11.04 9.21 8.42
CA ALA A 45 9.84 9.05 9.25
C ALA A 45 8.57 9.41 8.48
N LEU A 46 8.57 10.53 7.74
CA LEU A 46 7.46 10.93 6.88
C LEU A 46 7.24 9.96 5.73
N GLY A 47 8.29 9.52 5.05
CA GLY A 47 8.18 8.58 3.94
C GLY A 47 7.62 7.22 4.35
N VAL A 48 8.05 6.70 5.50
CA VAL A 48 7.52 5.45 6.06
C VAL A 48 6.06 5.63 6.49
N ALA A 49 5.72 6.74 7.14
CA ALA A 49 4.35 7.02 7.56
C ALA A 49 3.41 7.20 6.34
N LEU A 50 3.79 8.04 5.36
CA LEU A 50 3.04 8.26 4.13
C LEU A 50 2.96 7.00 3.27
N GLY A 51 4.06 6.27 3.10
CA GLY A 51 4.08 5.03 2.32
C GLY A 51 3.20 3.94 2.91
N SER A 52 3.26 3.78 4.24
CA SER A 52 2.40 2.83 4.96
C SER A 52 0.94 3.26 4.90
N ALA A 53 0.65 4.55 5.10
CA ALA A 53 -0.71 5.10 5.01
C ALA A 53 -1.28 4.95 3.60
N LEU A 54 -0.53 5.31 2.56
CA LEU A 54 -0.93 5.15 1.15
C LEU A 54 -1.15 3.69 0.78
N GLY A 55 -0.26 2.78 1.19
CA GLY A 55 -0.42 1.35 0.99
C GLY A 55 -1.68 0.80 1.66
N LEU A 56 -1.97 1.23 2.90
CA LEU A 56 -3.19 0.88 3.63
C LEU A 56 -4.45 1.46 2.99
N ILE A 57 -4.44 2.74 2.59
CA ILE A 57 -5.57 3.40 1.93
C ILE A 57 -5.85 2.73 0.59
N PHE A 58 -4.82 2.39 -0.19
CA PHE A 58 -4.99 1.73 -1.47
C PHE A 58 -5.52 0.31 -1.31
N ALA A 59 -5.01 -0.44 -0.33
CA ALA A 59 -5.54 -1.75 0.02
C ALA A 59 -7.00 -1.66 0.48
N ALA A 60 -7.33 -0.71 1.36
CA ALA A 60 -8.66 -0.47 1.89
C ALA A 60 -9.66 -0.04 0.79
N MET A 61 -9.26 0.87 -0.08
CA MET A 61 -10.08 1.34 -1.20
C MET A 61 -10.30 0.24 -2.24
N SER A 62 -9.29 -0.57 -2.52
CA SER A 62 -9.42 -1.73 -3.43
C SER A 62 -10.30 -2.84 -2.85
N SER A 63 -10.33 -3.00 -1.52
CA SER A 63 -11.32 -3.87 -0.86
C SER A 63 -12.73 -3.28 -0.87
N ALA A 64 -12.87 -1.96 -0.70
CA ALA A 64 -14.18 -1.29 -0.71
C ALA A 64 -14.88 -1.37 -2.09
N SER A 65 -14.13 -1.37 -3.20
CA SER A 65 -14.72 -1.53 -4.53
C SER A 65 -15.20 -2.94 -4.86
N ARG A 66 -14.95 -3.94 -4.00
CA ARG A 66 -15.27 -5.35 -4.27
C ARG A 66 -16.22 -5.99 -3.27
N ASP A 67 -16.64 -5.23 -2.26
CA ASP A 67 -17.77 -5.56 -1.39
C ASP A 67 -19.06 -4.99 -2.01
N LYS A 68 -19.43 -5.51 -3.19
CA LYS A 68 -20.86 -5.64 -3.46
C LYS A 68 -21.25 -6.91 -2.71
N PRO A 69 -21.97 -6.85 -1.58
CA PRO A 69 -22.70 -8.01 -1.11
C PRO A 69 -23.70 -8.34 -2.22
N SER A 70 -23.36 -9.31 -3.06
CA SER A 70 -24.32 -10.02 -3.88
C SER A 70 -25.14 -10.88 -2.92
N ASP A 71 -26.02 -10.23 -2.17
CA ASP A 71 -27.14 -10.87 -1.51
C ASP A 71 -28.25 -10.98 -2.56
N ASN A 72 -28.64 -12.21 -2.89
CA ASN A 72 -29.74 -12.56 -3.80
C ASN A 72 -30.71 -13.47 -3.07
#